data_AF-A8DWK3-F1
#
_entry.id   AF-A8DWK3-F1
#
_cell.length_a   1.000
_cell.length_b   1.000
_cell.length_c   1.000
_cell.angle_alpha   90.00
_cell.angle_beta   90.00
_cell.angle_gamma   90.00
#
_symmetry.space_group_name_H-M   'P 1'
#
loop_
_entity.id
_entity.type
_entity.pdbx_description
1 polymer ?
#
loop_
_entity_poly.entity_id
_entity_poly.type
_entity_poly.pdbx_seq_one_letter_code
_entity_poly.pdbx_strand_id
1 'polypeptide(L)'
;NPKLSTFSGNILSVPRDVDNEGQQQYDLLFIDYEYCGYNYRGFDLANHFNEWMWDYKHEEAPYYLYNPELFPSLEQQVCISRKPDK
;
A
#
# COMPACT_ATOMS: atom_id res chain seq x y z
N ASN A 1 17.26 6.28 -16.71
CA ASN A 1 17.51 5.13 -15.81
C ASN A 1 16.18 4.54 -15.40
N PRO A 2 15.98 3.24 -15.60
CA PRO A 2 14.68 2.66 -15.91
C PRO A 2 13.72 2.87 -14.73
N LYS A 3 12.43 3.03 -15.06
CA LYS A 3 11.31 3.33 -14.18
C LYS A 3 11.42 2.48 -12.90
N LEU A 4 11.95 3.06 -11.83
CA LEU A 4 12.27 2.33 -10.60
C LEU A 4 10.96 1.90 -9.95
N SER A 5 10.91 0.65 -9.51
CA SER A 5 9.83 0.15 -8.68
C SER A 5 9.72 0.98 -7.41
N THR A 6 8.52 1.45 -7.07
CA THR A 6 8.31 2.27 -5.88
C THR A 6 7.74 1.39 -4.76
N PHE A 7 8.29 1.56 -3.56
CA PHE A 7 7.85 0.86 -2.36
C PHE A 7 6.92 1.75 -1.53
N SER A 8 5.79 1.18 -1.12
CA SER A 8 4.83 1.79 -0.19
C SER A 8 4.42 0.74 0.83
N GLY A 9 5.18 0.65 1.94
CA GLY A 9 5.08 -0.49 2.86
C GLY A 9 5.23 -1.81 2.11
N ASN A 10 4.48 -2.85 2.50
CA ASN A 10 4.61 -4.21 1.94
C ASN A 10 4.04 -4.37 0.50
N ILE A 11 3.92 -3.27 -0.27
CA ILE A 11 3.44 -3.26 -1.64
C ILE A 11 4.53 -2.68 -2.56
N LEU A 12 4.91 -3.49 -3.55
CA LEU A 12 5.84 -3.13 -4.61
C LEU A 12 5.07 -2.79 -5.89
N SER A 13 5.26 -1.57 -6.42
CA SER A 13 4.77 -1.22 -7.75
C SER A 13 5.80 -1.58 -8.81
N VAL A 14 5.41 -2.41 -9.78
CA VAL A 14 6.27 -2.88 -10.87
C VAL A 14 5.77 -2.28 -12.19
N PRO A 15 6.61 -1.55 -12.94
CA PRO A 15 6.19 -0.99 -14.23
C PRO A 15 5.93 -2.11 -15.25
N ARG A 16 4.78 -2.01 -15.94
CA ARG A 16 4.43 -2.81 -17.12
C ARG A 16 4.78 -2.09 -18.42
N ASP A 17 4.47 -2.71 -19.56
CA ASP A 17 4.52 -2.01 -20.84
C ASP A 17 3.57 -0.80 -20.85
N VAL A 18 3.96 0.19 -21.64
CA VAL A 18 3.15 1.38 -21.89
C VAL A 18 1.97 0.97 -22.75
N ASP A 19 0.77 1.42 -22.38
CA ASP A 19 -0.42 1.13 -23.18
C ASP A 19 -0.44 1.89 -24.51
N ASN A 20 -1.45 1.61 -25.33
CA ASN A 20 -1.62 2.21 -26.65
C ASN A 20 -1.81 3.75 -26.58
N GLU A 21 -2.13 4.29 -25.40
CA GLU A 21 -2.34 5.72 -25.15
C GLU A 21 -1.07 6.41 -24.61
N GLY A 22 0.02 5.67 -24.48
CA GLY A 22 1.28 6.19 -23.96
C GLY A 22 1.35 6.24 -22.43
N GLN A 23 0.39 5.65 -21.71
CA GLN A 23 0.37 5.66 -20.25
C GLN A 23 1.14 4.48 -19.67
N GLN A 24 1.94 4.76 -18.64
CA GLN A 24 2.69 3.75 -17.92
C GLN A 24 1.76 2.97 -16.98
N GLN A 25 1.61 1.68 -17.24
CA GLN A 25 0.85 0.79 -16.36
C GLN A 25 1.75 0.23 -15.25
N TYR A 26 1.14 -0.14 -14.12
CA TYR A 26 1.85 -0.80 -13.02
C TYR A 26 1.09 -2.05 -12.57
N ASP A 27 1.84 -3.08 -12.19
CA ASP A 27 1.36 -4.19 -11.37
C ASP A 27 1.69 -3.91 -9.91
N LEU A 28 0.81 -4.34 -9.00
CA LEU A 28 1.05 -4.28 -7.57
C LEU A 28 1.34 -5.69 -7.06
N LEU A 29 2.47 -5.86 -6.38
CA LEU A 29 2.87 -7.11 -5.76
C LEU A 29 2.97 -6.93 -4.25
N PHE A 30 2.37 -7.84 -3.49
CA PHE A 30 2.59 -7.91 -2.05
C PHE A 30 3.90 -8.66 -1.76
N ILE A 31 4.73 -8.11 -0.89
CA ILE A 31 6.04 -8.63 -0.51
C ILE A 31 6.18 -8.73 1.02
N ASP A 32 7.32 -9.22 1.50
CA ASP A 32 7.67 -9.34 2.94
C ASP A 32 6.68 -10.20 3.77
N TYR A 33 6.67 -11.51 3.50
CA TYR A 33 5.77 -12.50 4.14
C TYR A 33 6.25 -13.05 5.50
N GLU A 34 7.15 -12.34 6.18
CA GLU A 34 7.84 -12.83 7.38
C GLU A 34 6.88 -13.10 8.55
N TYR A 35 5.79 -12.34 8.62
CA TYR A 35 4.74 -12.46 9.64
C TYR A 35 3.46 -13.09 9.08
N CYS A 36 3.50 -13.70 7.89
CA CYS A 36 2.32 -14.29 7.29
C CYS A 36 1.94 -15.62 7.96
N GLY A 37 0.63 -15.83 8.11
CA GLY A 37 0.06 -17.01 8.70
C GLY A 37 -1.46 -17.00 8.59
N TYR A 38 -2.11 -18.07 9.06
CA TYR A 38 -3.57 -18.09 9.13
C TYR A 38 -4.05 -17.06 10.15
N ASN A 39 -4.92 -16.14 9.71
CA ASN A 39 -5.48 -15.12 10.57
C ASN A 39 -6.86 -14.66 10.06
N TYR A 40 -7.56 -13.87 10.88
CA TYR A 40 -8.78 -13.18 10.46
C TYR A 40 -8.46 -12.17 9.37
N ARG A 41 -9.26 -12.17 8.31
CA ARG A 41 -9.07 -11.25 7.16
C ARG A 41 -9.10 -9.78 7.57
N GLY A 42 -9.87 -9.45 8.61
CA GLY A 42 -9.94 -8.10 9.16
C GLY A 42 -8.65 -7.64 9.84
N PHE A 43 -7.79 -8.56 10.28
CA PHE A 43 -6.52 -8.22 10.90
C PHE A 43 -5.56 -7.56 9.90
N ASP A 44 -5.37 -8.18 8.72
CA ASP A 44 -4.50 -7.62 7.68
C ASP A 44 -5.05 -6.28 7.15
N LEU A 45 -6.38 -6.17 7.00
CA LEU A 45 -7.02 -4.91 6.58
C LEU A 45 -6.84 -3.81 7.63
N ALA A 46 -7.08 -4.10 8.90
CA ALA A 46 -6.89 -3.13 9.98
C ALA A 46 -5.43 -2.71 10.10
N ASN A 47 -4.49 -3.65 9.94
CA ASN A 47 -3.07 -3.32 9.92
C ASN A 47 -2.75 -2.38 8.75
N HIS A 48 -3.21 -2.70 7.55
CA HIS A 48 -3.02 -1.85 6.37
C HIS A 48 -3.59 -0.43 6.56
N PHE A 49 -4.75 -0.29 7.19
CA PHE A 49 -5.32 1.03 7.51
C PHE A 49 -4.50 1.78 8.55
N ASN A 50 -3.94 1.08 9.54
CA ASN A 50 -3.06 1.70 10.53
C ASN A 50 -1.78 2.26 9.91
N GLU A 51 -1.20 1.56 8.93
CA GLU A 51 0.02 2.03 8.24
C GLU A 51 -0.16 3.38 7.54
N TRP A 52 -1.38 3.79 7.20
CA TRP A 52 -1.62 5.10 6.57
C TRP A 52 -1.25 6.27 7.49
N MET A 53 -1.29 6.04 8.81
CA MET A 53 -0.93 7.04 9.80
C MET A 53 0.58 7.16 10.02
N TRP A 54 1.40 6.27 9.42
CA TRP A 54 2.84 6.19 9.67
C TRP A 54 3.64 6.49 8.41
N ASP A 55 4.62 7.38 8.53
CA ASP A 55 5.63 7.64 7.49
C ASP A 55 7.02 7.25 8.01
N TYR A 56 7.57 6.18 7.44
CA TYR A 56 8.89 5.64 7.79
C TYR A 56 10.02 6.19 6.91
N LYS A 57 9.74 7.15 6.01
CA LYS A 57 10.76 7.77 5.16
C LYS A 57 11.38 9.01 5.80
N HIS A 58 11.02 9.31 7.04
CA HIS A 58 11.54 10.47 7.75
C HIS A 58 13.04 10.31 8.04
N GLU A 59 13.85 11.25 7.55
CA GLU A 59 15.32 11.14 7.60
C GLU A 59 15.91 11.53 8.97
N GLU A 60 15.14 12.21 9.83
CA GLU A 60 15.58 12.68 11.14
C GLU A 60 15.00 11.82 12.27
N ALA A 61 15.70 11.76 13.41
CA ALA A 61 15.25 10.99 14.56
C ALA A 61 13.85 11.46 15.03
N PRO A 62 12.91 10.54 15.32
CA PRO A 62 13.08 9.10 15.55
C PRO A 62 12.98 8.22 14.29
N TYR A 63 13.12 8.80 13.09
CA TYR A 63 13.05 8.17 11.76
C TYR A 63 11.65 7.72 11.32
N TYR A 64 10.63 8.28 11.97
CA TYR A 64 9.25 8.10 11.57
C TYR A 64 8.41 9.32 11.95
N LEU A 65 7.30 9.51 11.25
CA LEU A 65 6.23 10.44 11.62
C LEU A 65 4.93 9.68 11.85
N TYR A 66 4.13 10.18 12.78
CA TYR A 66 2.80 9.69 13.07
C TYR A 66 1.78 10.81 12.84
N ASN A 67 0.75 10.53 12.04
CA ASN A 67 -0.36 11.43 11.80
C ASN A 67 -1.71 10.68 11.84
N PRO A 68 -2.49 10.81 12.92
CA PRO A 68 -3.78 10.13 13.05
C PRO A 68 -4.83 10.58 12.03
N GLU A 69 -4.70 11.79 11.49
CA GLU A 69 -5.65 12.35 10.51
C GLU A 69 -5.60 11.64 9.15
N LEU A 70 -4.55 10.84 8.91
CA LEU A 70 -4.41 10.03 7.69
C LEU A 70 -5.11 8.67 7.78
N PHE A 71 -5.72 8.34 8.92
CA PHE A 71 -6.52 7.13 9.01
C PHE A 71 -7.63 7.15 7.96
N PRO A 72 -7.84 6.05 7.20
CA PRO A 72 -8.77 6.07 6.09
C PRO A 72 -10.20 6.36 6.55
N SER A 73 -10.91 7.20 5.81
CA SER A 73 -12.32 7.47 6.05
C SER A 73 -13.16 6.21 5.87
N LEU A 74 -14.37 6.19 6.42
CA LEU A 74 -15.28 5.05 6.25
C LEU A 74 -15.52 4.72 4.77
N GLU A 75 -15.62 5.74 3.92
CA GLU A 75 -15.79 5.56 2.48
C GLU A 75 -14.58 4.84 1.84
N GLN A 76 -13.36 5.23 2.21
CA GLN A 76 -12.13 4.58 1.74
C GLN A 76 -12.03 3.14 2.23
N GLN A 77 -12.32 2.88 3.51
CA GLN A 77 -12.35 1.53 4.06
C GLN A 77 -13.36 0.64 3.35
N VAL A 78 -14.57 1.17 3.09
CA VAL A 78 -15.61 0.47 2.34
C VAL A 78 -15.16 0.18 0.91
N CYS A 79 -14.56 1.16 0.22
CA CYS A 79 -14.02 0.98 -1.13
C CYS A 79 -13.00 -0.16 -1.19
N ILE A 80 -12.04 -0.19 -0.26
CA ILE A 80 -10.99 -1.23 -0.19
C ILE A 80 -11.58 -2.60 0.17
N SER A 81 -12.57 -2.66 1.06
CA SER A 81 -13.19 -3.91 1.49
C SER A 81 -14.15 -4.52 0.45
N ARG A 82 -14.60 -3.73 -0.53
CA ARG A 82 -15.48 -4.20 -1.60
C ARG A 82 -14.68 -4.98 -2.63
N LYS A 83 -15.22 -6.14 -3.02
CA LYS A 83 -14.73 -6.81 -4.22
C LYS A 83 -15.10 -5.97 -5.43
N PRO A 84 -14.23 -5.84 -6.44
CA PRO A 84 -14.62 -5.24 -7.71
C PRO A 84 -15.78 -6.04 -8.30
N ASP A 85 -16.81 -5.30 -8.76
CA ASP A 85 -17.93 -5.89 -9.48
C ASP A 85 -17.37 -6.58 -10.74
N LYS A 86 -17.80 -7.83 -10.96
CA LYS A 86 -17.34 -8.67 -12.08
C LYS A 86 -17.86 -8.15 -13.42
#